data_AF-A0A7V3NPA9-F1
#
_entry.id   AF-A0A7V3NPA9-F1
#
_cell.length_a   1.000
_cell.length_b   1.000
_cell.length_c   1.000
_cell.angle_alpha   90.00
_cell.angle_beta   90.00
_cell.angle_gamma   90.00
#
_symmetry.space_group_name_H-M   'P 1'
#
loop_
_entity.id
_entity.type
_entity.pdbx_description
1 polymer ?
#
loop_
_entity_poly.entity_id
_entity_poly.type
_entity_poly.pdbx_seq_one_letter_code
_entity_poly.pdbx_strand_id
1 'polypeptide(L)'
;MADIKDKLREKFLHPSHRGEITNPDGTGIVGNARCGDILSFQIKVKDQMIDKVRFQCLGCGAAKAVAGYIAELAEGKTIEEIERMKMDDFFDALKVLPQSKWHCPFQALDALKMAIEDFRSKEREGKRRMIDVEQISDKERCPYCKEILGDELEYCESCEMKAVKCANCGRQICVEKEDK
;
A
#
# COMPACT_ATOMS: atom_id res chain seq x y z
N MET A 1 -10.93 -20.82 -9.33
CA MET A 1 -10.56 -19.58 -8.60
C MET A 1 -9.94 -18.65 -9.62
N ALA A 2 -10.51 -17.46 -9.85
CA ALA A 2 -9.98 -16.52 -10.85
C ALA A 2 -8.60 -16.01 -10.41
N ASP A 3 -7.65 -15.96 -11.34
CA ASP A 3 -6.31 -15.43 -11.13
C ASP A 3 -6.42 -13.96 -10.65
N ILE A 4 -5.68 -13.57 -9.60
CA ILE A 4 -5.72 -12.19 -9.11
C ILE A 4 -5.26 -11.21 -10.19
N LYS A 5 -4.40 -11.65 -11.11
CA LYS A 5 -4.01 -10.87 -12.28
C LYS A 5 -5.21 -10.56 -13.17
N ASP A 6 -6.13 -11.50 -13.33
CA ASP A 6 -7.38 -11.28 -14.08
C ASP A 6 -8.31 -10.34 -13.32
N LYS A 7 -8.40 -10.45 -12.00
CA LYS A 7 -9.17 -9.50 -11.17
C LYS A 7 -8.62 -8.08 -11.27
N LEU A 8 -7.31 -7.89 -11.13
CA LEU A 8 -6.68 -6.57 -11.26
C LEU A 8 -6.85 -6.01 -12.68
N ARG A 9 -6.75 -6.87 -13.71
CA ARG A 9 -7.01 -6.49 -15.09
C ARG A 9 -8.48 -6.08 -15.29
N GLU A 10 -9.42 -6.81 -14.71
CA GLU A 10 -10.84 -6.46 -14.73
C GLU A 10 -11.08 -5.13 -14.02
N LYS A 11 -10.52 -4.89 -12.83
CA LYS A 11 -10.62 -3.60 -12.14
C LYS A 11 -9.97 -2.45 -12.90
N PHE A 12 -8.94 -2.73 -13.70
CA PHE A 12 -8.34 -1.74 -14.59
C PHE A 12 -9.28 -1.38 -15.76
N LEU A 13 -9.89 -2.38 -16.40
CA LEU A 13 -10.78 -2.20 -17.55
C LEU A 13 -12.18 -1.67 -17.14
N HIS A 14 -12.67 -2.13 -16.00
CA HIS A 14 -13.98 -1.85 -15.43
C HIS A 14 -13.84 -1.50 -13.94
N PRO A 15 -13.39 -0.28 -13.59
CA PRO A 15 -13.17 0.12 -12.21
C PRO A 15 -14.49 0.28 -11.45
N SER A 16 -14.97 -0.82 -10.88
CA SER A 16 -16.06 -0.84 -9.89
C SER A 16 -15.72 0.08 -8.71
N HIS A 17 -16.72 0.68 -8.06
CA HIS A 17 -16.55 1.56 -6.89
C HIS A 17 -15.83 2.90 -7.16
N ARG A 18 -15.49 3.23 -8.42
CA ARG A 18 -15.06 4.59 -8.75
C ARG A 18 -16.23 5.57 -8.58
N GLY A 19 -15.96 6.71 -7.96
CA GLY A 19 -16.90 7.82 -7.88
C GLY A 19 -16.85 8.52 -6.53
N GLU A 20 -17.94 9.20 -6.21
CA GLU A 20 -18.14 9.90 -4.95
C GLU A 20 -19.40 9.38 -4.25
N ILE A 21 -19.43 9.56 -2.94
CA ILE A 21 -20.63 9.40 -2.14
C ILE A 21 -21.11 10.79 -1.74
N THR A 22 -22.39 11.07 -1.97
CA THR A 22 -23.01 12.27 -1.41
C THR A 22 -23.06 12.17 0.11
N ASN A 23 -22.48 13.15 0.80
CA ASN A 23 -22.44 13.24 2.27
C ASN A 23 -21.85 11.95 2.91
N PRO A 24 -20.58 11.59 2.66
CA PRO A 24 -19.98 10.38 3.21
C PRO A 24 -19.88 10.47 4.75
N ASP A 25 -19.87 9.31 5.41
CA ASP A 25 -19.73 9.28 6.87
C ASP A 25 -18.26 9.39 7.30
N GLY A 26 -17.34 9.08 6.38
CA GLY A 26 -15.90 9.29 6.55
C GLY A 26 -15.19 9.44 5.20
N THR A 27 -14.18 10.30 5.16
CA THR A 27 -13.33 10.54 3.99
C THR A 27 -11.86 10.48 4.38
N GLY A 28 -11.07 9.70 3.64
CA GLY A 28 -9.63 9.57 3.82
C GLY A 28 -8.90 9.83 2.52
N ILE A 29 -8.00 10.82 2.52
CA ILE A 29 -7.21 11.21 1.35
C ILE A 29 -5.74 11.02 1.66
N VAL A 30 -5.06 10.23 0.84
CA VAL A 30 -3.62 9.99 0.92
C VAL A 30 -2.96 10.32 -0.41
N GLY A 31 -1.99 11.22 -0.37
CA GLY A 31 -1.09 11.48 -1.49
C GLY A 31 0.30 10.89 -1.22
N ASN A 32 0.95 10.45 -2.29
CA ASN A 32 2.34 9.99 -2.26
C ASN A 32 3.20 10.96 -3.06
N ALA A 33 4.05 11.75 -2.37
CA ALA A 33 4.85 12.80 -3.00
C ALA A 33 5.85 12.25 -4.03
N ARG A 34 6.28 10.99 -3.88
CA ARG A 34 7.30 10.37 -4.73
C ARG A 34 6.77 10.00 -6.12
N CYS A 35 5.58 9.41 -6.18
CA CYS A 35 4.99 9.00 -7.45
C CYS A 35 3.91 9.98 -7.96
N GLY A 36 3.49 10.93 -7.13
CA GLY A 36 2.43 11.88 -7.46
C GLY A 36 1.03 11.28 -7.42
N ASP A 37 0.88 10.03 -6.99
CA ASP A 37 -0.43 9.38 -6.89
C ASP A 37 -1.20 9.95 -5.69
N ILE A 38 -2.45 10.38 -5.92
CA ILE A 38 -3.38 10.82 -4.89
C ILE A 38 -4.59 9.88 -4.92
N LEU A 39 -4.93 9.35 -3.74
CA LEU A 39 -6.01 8.40 -3.56
C LEU A 39 -6.94 8.87 -2.44
N SER A 40 -8.23 8.87 -2.72
CA SER A 40 -9.30 9.21 -1.78
C SER A 40 -10.25 8.03 -1.68
N PHE A 41 -10.62 7.66 -0.44
CA PHE A 41 -11.76 6.80 -0.14
C PHE A 41 -12.83 7.57 0.62
N GLN A 42 -14.07 7.30 0.25
CA GLN A 42 -15.27 7.76 0.93
C GLN A 42 -16.09 6.54 1.33
N ILE A 43 -16.58 6.52 2.56
CA ILE A 43 -17.34 5.41 3.11
C ILE A 43 -18.72 5.84 3.63
N LYS A 44 -19.66 4.90 3.56
CA LYS A 44 -20.92 4.92 4.33
C LYS A 44 -20.91 3.78 5.32
N VAL A 45 -21.31 4.08 6.55
CA VAL A 45 -21.32 3.13 7.64
C VAL A 45 -22.74 2.93 8.12
N LYS A 46 -23.14 1.68 8.25
CA LYS A 46 -24.40 1.27 8.86
C LYS A 46 -24.13 0.13 9.82
N ASP A 47 -24.61 0.24 11.06
CA ASP A 47 -24.48 -0.81 12.08
C ASP A 47 -23.02 -1.29 12.29
N GLN A 48 -22.05 -0.36 12.30
CA GLN A 48 -20.59 -0.62 12.38
C GLN A 48 -20.00 -1.42 11.20
N MET A 49 -20.73 -1.49 10.09
CA MET A 49 -20.30 -2.14 8.85
C MET A 49 -20.20 -1.10 7.72
N ILE A 50 -19.23 -1.28 6.82
CA ILE A 50 -19.10 -0.47 5.61
C ILE A 50 -20.20 -0.88 4.63
N ASP A 51 -21.27 -0.09 4.55
CA ASP A 51 -22.39 -0.29 3.64
C ASP A 51 -22.00 0.03 2.19
N LYS A 52 -21.17 1.06 2.02
CA LYS A 52 -20.74 1.51 0.69
C LYS A 52 -19.36 2.12 0.76
N VAL A 53 -18.54 1.84 -0.25
CA VAL A 53 -17.25 2.52 -0.44
C VAL A 53 -17.13 3.04 -1.86
N ARG A 54 -16.61 4.25 -1.99
CA ARG A 54 -16.21 4.82 -3.28
C ARG A 54 -14.81 5.37 -3.21
N PHE A 55 -14.11 5.32 -4.33
CA PHE A 55 -12.76 5.84 -4.43
C PHE A 55 -12.59 6.79 -5.59
N GLN A 56 -11.63 7.69 -5.42
CA GLN A 56 -11.08 8.53 -6.48
C GLN A 56 -9.58 8.42 -6.47
N CYS A 57 -8.98 8.18 -7.62
CA CYS A 57 -7.54 8.02 -7.73
C CYS A 57 -7.02 8.82 -8.92
N LEU A 58 -6.22 9.84 -8.61
CA LEU A 58 -5.34 10.48 -9.57
C LEU A 58 -4.00 9.76 -9.50
N GLY A 59 -3.76 8.87 -10.46
CA GLY A 59 -2.54 8.09 -10.45
C GLY A 59 -2.46 7.07 -11.57
N CYS A 60 -1.41 6.24 -11.48
CA CYS A 60 -1.13 5.21 -12.47
C CYS A 60 -2.23 4.12 -12.52
N GLY A 61 -2.26 3.35 -13.61
CA GLY A 61 -3.25 2.28 -13.80
C GLY A 61 -3.24 1.23 -12.70
N ALA A 62 -2.05 0.91 -12.17
CA ALA A 62 -1.88 -0.01 -11.05
C ALA A 62 -2.53 0.54 -9.77
N ALA A 63 -2.34 1.82 -9.45
CA ALA A 63 -2.97 2.44 -8.28
C ALA A 63 -4.50 2.40 -8.37
N LYS A 64 -5.07 2.66 -9.55
CA LYS A 64 -6.51 2.57 -9.80
C LYS A 64 -7.05 1.13 -9.64
N ALA A 65 -6.32 0.14 -10.17
CA ALA A 65 -6.72 -1.26 -10.06
C ALA A 65 -6.69 -1.75 -8.61
N VAL A 66 -5.62 -1.41 -7.88
CA VAL A 66 -5.47 -1.75 -6.45
C VAL A 66 -6.51 -1.05 -5.59
N ALA A 67 -6.78 0.24 -5.83
CA ALA A 67 -7.82 0.96 -5.10
C ALA A 67 -9.21 0.32 -5.31
N GLY A 68 -9.53 -0.09 -6.54
CA GLY A 68 -10.78 -0.80 -6.83
C GLY A 68 -10.87 -2.17 -6.16
N TYR A 69 -9.75 -2.90 -6.09
CA TYR A 69 -9.67 -4.17 -5.36
C TYR A 69 -9.86 -4.00 -3.86
N ILE A 70 -9.19 -3.01 -3.24
CA ILE A 70 -9.35 -2.72 -1.81
C ILE A 70 -10.76 -2.21 -1.48
N ALA A 71 -11.37 -1.38 -2.32
CA ALA A 71 -12.78 -1.00 -2.18
C ALA A 71 -13.69 -2.23 -2.14
N GLU A 72 -13.56 -3.13 -3.12
CA GLU A 72 -14.39 -4.35 -3.17
C GLU A 72 -14.18 -5.25 -1.94
N LEU A 73 -12.95 -5.35 -1.44
CA LEU A 73 -12.67 -6.08 -0.21
C LEU A 73 -13.24 -5.42 1.05
N ALA A 74 -13.45 -4.10 1.03
CA ALA A 74 -13.88 -3.35 2.19
C ALA A 74 -15.41 -3.27 2.34
N GLU A 75 -16.14 -3.25 1.23
CA GLU A 75 -17.61 -3.23 1.24
C GLU A 75 -18.16 -4.49 1.93
N GLY A 76 -19.06 -4.31 2.91
CA GLY A 76 -19.64 -5.39 3.70
C GLY A 76 -18.78 -5.88 4.88
N LYS A 77 -17.59 -5.31 5.11
CA LYS A 77 -16.78 -5.60 6.31
C LYS A 77 -17.11 -4.67 7.46
N THR A 78 -16.90 -5.17 8.67
CA THR A 78 -16.96 -4.36 9.90
C THR A 78 -15.79 -3.40 9.98
N ILE A 79 -15.97 -2.30 10.70
CA ILE A 79 -14.89 -1.33 10.94
C ILE A 79 -13.70 -2.02 11.60
N GLU A 80 -13.94 -2.87 12.60
CA GLU A 80 -12.88 -3.56 13.33
C GLU A 80 -12.07 -4.50 12.42
N GLU A 81 -12.70 -5.15 11.44
CA GLU A 81 -12.01 -6.00 10.46
C GLU A 81 -11.05 -5.19 9.58
N ILE A 82 -11.47 -4.00 9.14
CA ILE A 82 -10.61 -3.14 8.32
C ILE A 82 -9.44 -2.58 9.13
N GLU A 83 -9.67 -2.21 10.38
CA GLU A 83 -8.59 -1.72 11.25
C GLU A 83 -7.52 -2.79 11.50
N ARG A 84 -7.95 -4.04 11.69
CA ARG A 84 -7.07 -5.20 11.87
C ARG A 84 -6.41 -5.66 10.59
N MET A 85 -6.93 -5.29 9.42
CA MET A 85 -6.38 -5.66 8.13
C MET A 85 -4.93 -5.17 8.03
N LYS A 86 -4.04 -6.09 7.71
CA LYS A 86 -2.63 -5.84 7.45
C LYS A 86 -2.35 -6.05 5.98
N MET A 87 -1.20 -5.55 5.56
CA MET A 87 -0.73 -5.70 4.19
C MET A 87 -0.61 -7.17 3.82
N ASP A 88 -0.05 -8.00 4.70
CA ASP A 88 0.15 -9.44 4.48
C ASP A 88 -1.15 -10.16 4.09
N ASP A 89 -2.31 -9.71 4.59
CA ASP A 89 -3.62 -10.33 4.33
C ASP A 89 -4.01 -10.32 2.84
N PHE A 90 -3.45 -9.39 2.07
CA PHE A 90 -3.71 -9.27 0.63
C PHE A 90 -2.43 -9.05 -0.19
N PHE A 91 -1.26 -9.03 0.43
CA PHE A 91 0.01 -8.85 -0.23
C PHE A 91 0.30 -10.01 -1.19
N ASP A 92 0.04 -11.25 -0.77
CA ASP A 92 0.17 -12.43 -1.62
C ASP A 92 -0.65 -12.32 -2.91
N ALA A 93 -1.83 -11.70 -2.81
CA ALA A 93 -2.65 -11.43 -3.98
C ALA A 93 -2.00 -10.39 -4.91
N LEU A 94 -1.36 -9.38 -4.33
CA LEU A 94 -0.78 -8.24 -5.05
C LEU A 94 0.68 -8.44 -5.46
N LYS A 95 1.32 -9.57 -5.11
CA LYS A 95 2.66 -9.98 -5.59
C LYS A 95 2.78 -10.07 -7.11
N VAL A 96 1.66 -10.12 -7.83
CA VAL A 96 1.63 -10.02 -9.30
C VAL A 96 2.07 -8.64 -9.82
N LEU A 97 2.13 -7.63 -8.95
CA LEU A 97 2.65 -6.30 -9.26
C LEU A 97 4.17 -6.28 -9.16
N PRO A 98 4.87 -5.53 -10.04
CA PRO A 98 6.30 -5.32 -9.90
C PRO A 98 6.60 -4.61 -8.57
N GLN A 99 7.77 -4.92 -7.99
CA GLN A 99 8.22 -4.40 -6.69
C GLN A 99 8.18 -2.87 -6.60
N SER A 100 8.45 -2.17 -7.71
CA SER A 100 8.37 -0.71 -7.80
C SER A 100 6.97 -0.13 -7.52
N LYS A 101 5.91 -0.96 -7.58
CA LYS A 101 4.50 -0.59 -7.37
C LYS A 101 3.91 -1.14 -6.08
N TRP A 102 4.71 -1.77 -5.22
CA TRP A 102 4.23 -2.26 -3.93
C TRP A 102 3.72 -1.16 -3.00
N HIS A 103 4.13 0.10 -3.20
CA HIS A 103 3.62 1.25 -2.45
C HIS A 103 2.12 1.55 -2.69
N CYS A 104 1.55 1.22 -3.85
CA CYS A 104 0.15 1.54 -4.15
C CYS A 104 -0.83 0.79 -3.22
N PRO A 105 -0.63 -0.52 -2.94
CA PRO A 105 -1.34 -1.23 -1.89
C PRO A 105 -1.30 -0.57 -0.51
N PHE A 106 -0.13 -0.12 -0.04
CA PHE A 106 -0.01 0.53 1.28
C PHE A 106 -0.80 1.83 1.33
N GLN A 107 -0.62 2.66 0.31
CA GLN A 107 -1.34 3.93 0.17
C GLN A 107 -2.86 3.73 0.17
N ALA A 108 -3.34 2.66 -0.46
CA ALA A 108 -4.77 2.36 -0.53
C ALA A 108 -5.34 1.86 0.80
N LEU A 109 -4.61 1.00 1.53
CA LEU A 109 -5.04 0.59 2.86
C LEU A 109 -5.03 1.78 3.84
N ASP A 110 -3.99 2.63 3.79
CA ASP A 110 -3.88 3.82 4.64
C ASP A 110 -5.03 4.79 4.39
N ALA A 111 -5.36 5.06 3.11
CA ALA A 111 -6.48 5.94 2.77
C ALA A 111 -7.82 5.40 3.28
N LEU A 112 -8.04 4.09 3.22
CA LEU A 112 -9.24 3.45 3.76
C LEU A 112 -9.30 3.55 5.29
N LYS A 113 -8.19 3.25 5.99
CA LYS A 113 -8.11 3.40 7.45
C LYS A 113 -8.31 4.84 7.89
N MET A 114 -7.77 5.80 7.15
CA MET A 114 -8.01 7.21 7.40
C MET A 114 -9.48 7.61 7.24
N ALA A 115 -10.21 7.02 6.28
CA ALA A 115 -11.65 7.27 6.14
C ALA A 115 -12.42 6.76 7.37
N ILE A 116 -12.02 5.62 7.94
CA ILE A 116 -12.56 5.09 9.21
C ILE A 116 -12.22 6.00 10.38
N GLU A 117 -10.98 6.48 10.46
CA GLU A 117 -10.58 7.41 11.51
C GLU A 117 -11.35 8.73 11.43
N ASP A 118 -11.63 9.22 10.21
CA ASP A 118 -12.46 10.39 9.99
C ASP A 118 -13.90 10.16 10.47
N PHE A 119 -14.48 9.00 10.16
CA PHE A 119 -15.80 8.58 10.66
C PHE A 119 -15.87 8.58 12.20
N ARG A 120 -14.81 8.10 12.87
CA ARG A 120 -14.69 8.11 14.34
C ARG A 120 -14.37 9.48 14.92
N SER A 121 -13.89 10.41 14.11
CA SER A 121 -13.52 11.76 14.57
C SER A 121 -14.77 12.57 14.93
N LYS A 122 -14.59 13.55 15.83
CA LYS A 122 -15.65 14.48 16.22
C LYS A 122 -15.84 15.61 15.20
N GLU A 123 -14.80 15.92 14.42
CA GLU A 123 -14.75 17.07 13.51
C GLU A 123 -15.29 16.72 12.10
N ARG A 124 -15.07 15.48 11.63
CA ARG A 124 -15.59 14.94 10.34
C ARG A 124 -15.39 15.88 9.14
N GLU A 125 -14.19 16.44 9.02
CA GLU A 125 -13.82 17.37 7.93
C GLU A 125 -13.15 16.65 6.74
N GLY A 126 -12.95 15.33 6.82
CA GLY A 126 -12.22 14.56 5.83
C GLY A 126 -10.71 14.62 6.09
N LYS A 127 -10.14 13.51 6.58
CA LYS A 127 -8.72 13.44 6.93
C LYS A 127 -7.84 13.38 5.68
N ARG A 128 -6.75 14.14 5.69
CA ARG A 128 -5.77 14.19 4.59
C ARG A 128 -4.36 13.99 5.11
N ARG A 129 -3.57 13.19 4.39
CA ARG A 129 -2.16 12.92 4.71
C ARG A 129 -1.36 12.87 3.42
N MET A 130 -0.21 13.55 3.41
CA MET A 130 0.83 13.28 2.44
C MET A 130 1.81 12.30 3.07
N ILE A 131 2.07 11.20 2.39
CA ILE A 131 3.11 10.25 2.80
C ILE A 131 4.35 10.55 1.95
N ASP A 132 5.39 10.98 2.64
CA ASP A 132 6.76 10.91 2.16
C ASP A 132 7.28 9.53 2.55
N VAL A 133 7.05 8.53 1.68
CA VAL A 133 7.62 7.21 1.91
C VAL A 133 9.13 7.39 1.85
N GLU A 134 9.81 7.25 2.99
CA GLU A 134 11.26 7.29 3.06
C GLU A 134 11.82 6.39 1.96
N GLN A 135 12.76 6.94 1.21
CA GLN A 135 13.43 6.18 0.18
C GLN A 135 14.12 5.02 0.89
N ILE A 136 13.90 3.79 0.41
CA ILE A 136 14.91 2.76 0.56
C ILE A 136 16.16 3.37 -0.06
N SER A 137 17.07 3.80 0.82
CA SER A 137 18.25 4.57 0.48
C SER A 137 19.09 3.76 -0.50
N ASP A 138 19.92 4.42 -1.31
CA ASP A 138 20.87 3.70 -2.16
C ASP A 138 21.78 2.75 -1.35
N LYS A 139 21.91 2.96 -0.03
CA LYS A 139 22.65 2.09 0.90
C LYS A 139 21.94 0.76 1.17
N GLU A 140 20.62 0.74 1.12
CA GLU A 140 19.79 -0.47 1.30
C GLU A 140 19.58 -1.21 -0.03
N ARG A 141 20.20 -0.74 -1.11
CA ARG A 141 20.18 -1.36 -2.43
C ARG A 141 21.54 -2.00 -2.72
N CYS A 142 21.50 -3.13 -3.41
CA CYS A 142 22.70 -3.74 -3.95
C CYS A 142 23.40 -2.74 -4.89
N PRO A 143 24.67 -2.37 -4.63
CA PRO A 143 25.41 -1.41 -5.46
C PRO A 143 25.53 -1.82 -6.93
N TYR A 144 25.40 -3.12 -7.21
CA TYR A 144 25.62 -3.70 -8.52
C TYR A 144 24.35 -3.88 -9.36
N CYS A 145 23.26 -4.35 -8.74
CA CYS A 145 22.02 -4.65 -9.46
C CYS A 145 20.80 -3.84 -8.99
N LYS A 146 20.98 -2.96 -8.00
CA LYS A 146 19.95 -2.05 -7.45
C LYS A 146 18.73 -2.71 -6.79
N GLU A 147 18.75 -4.03 -6.64
CA GLU A 147 17.80 -4.81 -5.85
C GLU A 147 17.86 -4.39 -4.38
N ILE A 148 16.72 -4.42 -3.69
CA ILE A 148 16.66 -4.17 -2.24
C ILE A 148 17.38 -5.32 -1.52
N LEU A 149 18.31 -4.97 -0.62
CA LEU A 149 18.98 -5.94 0.25
C LEU A 149 18.00 -6.37 1.36
N GLY A 150 17.98 -7.66 1.67
CA GLY A 150 17.17 -8.18 2.78
C GLY A 150 17.84 -7.97 4.14
N ASP A 151 17.14 -8.34 5.21
CA ASP A 151 17.64 -8.17 6.59
C ASP A 151 18.50 -9.34 7.08
N GLU A 152 18.69 -10.38 6.25
CA GLU A 152 19.52 -11.54 6.58
C GLU A 152 21.01 -11.17 6.55
N LEU A 153 21.54 -10.90 7.74
CA LEU A 153 22.93 -10.52 7.97
C LEU A 153 23.78 -11.77 8.23
N GLU A 154 24.73 -12.01 7.34
CA GLU A 154 25.83 -12.95 7.51
C GLU A 154 27.14 -12.22 7.84
N TYR A 155 28.22 -12.96 8.04
CA TYR A 155 29.58 -12.42 8.17
C TYR A 155 30.36 -12.63 6.87
N CYS A 156 31.07 -11.60 6.42
CA CYS A 156 31.99 -11.70 5.29
C CYS A 156 33.30 -12.35 5.74
N GLU A 157 33.64 -13.50 5.17
CA GLU A 157 34.87 -14.24 5.50
C GLU A 157 36.17 -13.47 5.19
N SER A 158 36.10 -12.47 4.30
CA SER A 158 37.27 -11.69 3.89
C SER A 158 37.55 -10.47 4.74
N CYS A 159 36.54 -9.88 5.38
CA CYS A 159 36.69 -8.62 6.13
C CYS A 159 36.05 -8.65 7.52
N GLU A 160 35.47 -9.78 7.94
CA GLU A 160 34.81 -10.01 9.24
C GLU A 160 33.65 -9.04 9.55
N MET A 161 33.22 -8.25 8.57
CA MET A 161 32.09 -7.34 8.69
C MET A 161 30.76 -8.06 8.45
N LYS A 162 29.69 -7.46 8.95
CA LYS A 162 28.33 -7.87 8.57
C LYS A 162 28.12 -7.65 7.08
N ALA A 163 27.46 -8.61 6.45
CA ALA A 163 27.15 -8.56 5.05
C ALA A 163 25.77 -9.14 4.76
N VAL A 164 25.12 -8.64 3.72
CA VAL A 164 23.87 -9.19 3.20
C VAL A 164 24.15 -9.83 1.86
N LYS A 165 23.63 -11.05 1.65
CA LYS A 165 23.66 -11.68 0.34
C LYS A 165 22.51 -11.17 -0.51
N CYS A 166 22.82 -10.53 -1.63
CA CYS A 166 21.79 -10.05 -2.55
C CYS A 166 21.04 -11.25 -3.17
N ALA A 167 19.74 -11.34 -2.95
CA ALA A 167 18.91 -12.43 -3.46
C ALA A 167 18.83 -12.49 -5.00
N ASN A 168 19.10 -11.37 -5.68
CA ASN A 168 19.05 -11.29 -7.15
C ASN A 168 20.38 -11.67 -7.80
N CYS A 169 21.48 -10.99 -7.46
CA CYS A 169 22.78 -11.25 -8.10
C CYS A 169 23.71 -12.18 -7.33
N GLY A 170 23.32 -12.65 -6.14
CA GLY A 170 24.08 -13.57 -5.31
C GLY A 170 25.32 -12.98 -4.64
N ARG A 171 25.63 -11.70 -4.91
CA ARG A 171 26.81 -11.02 -4.35
C ARG A 171 26.62 -10.73 -2.86
N GLN A 172 27.68 -10.93 -2.11
CA GLN A 172 27.76 -10.55 -0.71
C GLN A 172 28.13 -9.06 -0.61
N ILE A 173 27.27 -8.27 0.01
CA ILE A 173 27.44 -6.82 0.17
C ILE A 173 27.74 -6.53 1.63
N CYS A 174 28.95 -6.05 1.91
CA CYS A 174 29.32 -5.64 3.26
C CYS A 174 28.57 -4.35 3.61
N VAL A 175 27.91 -4.34 4.77
CA VAL A 175 27.13 -3.20 5.25
C VAL A 175 27.82 -2.59 6.47
N GLU A 176 28.11 -1.30 6.41
CA GLU A 176 28.57 -0.54 7.57
C GLU A 176 27.38 -0.36 8.53
N LYS A 177 27.54 -0.69 9.81
CA LYS A 177 26.52 -0.37 10.81
C LYS A 177 26.44 1.15 10.93
N GLU A 178 25.30 1.76 10.63
CA GLU A 178 24.97 3.05 11.24
C GLU A 178 24.74 2.78 12.75
N ASP A 179 25.67 3.27 13.58
CA ASP A 179 25.40 3.44 15.00
C ASP A 179 24.26 4.46 15.14
N LYS A 180 23.28 4.09 15.96
CA LYS A 180 22.01 4.78 16.21
C LYS A 180 22.08 6.30 16.37
#